data_AF-A0A2X3V6C9-F1
#
_entry.id   AF-A0A2X3V6C9-F1
#
_cell.length_a   1.000
_cell.length_b   1.000
_cell.length_c   1.000
_cell.angle_alpha   90.00
_cell.angle_beta   90.00
_cell.angle_gamma   90.00
#
_symmetry.space_group_name_H-M   'P 1'
#
loop_
_entity.id
_entity.type
_entity.pdbx_description
1 polymer ?
#
loop_
_entity_poly.entity_id
_entity_poly.type
_entity_poly.pdbx_seq_one_letter_code
_entity_poly.pdbx_strand_id
1 'polypeptide(L)'
;MVQGKRSRKRKQRSKRNIFINIVATLLIFVALGLIFNAQIRNMIMVWHTNQYQVSKVSKDSINKNKNAETSFDFNKVESLSTEAVINAQWKAQQLPVIGGISIPEVSMNLPIFKGLDNAGLYYGAGTMKETQQMGQGNYALASHHVFGITGASNMLFSPLDRAKADEDLYH
;
A
#
# COMPACT_ATOMS: atom_id res chain seq x y z
N MET A 1 -49.78 36.21 -46.38
CA MET A 1 -49.30 34.85 -46.06
C MET A 1 -48.02 34.99 -45.23
N VAL A 2 -48.08 34.73 -43.92
CA VAL A 2 -47.00 35.04 -42.96
C VAL A 2 -46.01 33.88 -42.88
N GLN A 3 -44.72 34.18 -43.10
CA GLN A 3 -43.60 33.24 -42.94
C GLN A 3 -43.33 32.94 -41.45
N GLY A 4 -43.29 31.66 -41.07
CA GLY A 4 -42.88 31.20 -39.74
C GLY A 4 -41.48 30.57 -39.73
N LYS A 5 -40.44 31.36 -39.42
CA LYS A 5 -39.09 30.85 -39.07
C LYS A 5 -39.03 30.49 -37.58
N ARG A 6 -39.24 29.23 -37.20
CA ARG A 6 -38.87 28.71 -35.86
C ARG A 6 -38.49 27.23 -35.89
N SER A 7 -37.21 26.90 -36.16
CA SER A 7 -36.66 25.58 -35.77
C SER A 7 -35.12 25.50 -35.87
N ARG A 8 -34.37 26.26 -35.06
CA ARG A 8 -32.91 26.03 -34.91
C ARG A 8 -32.41 25.98 -33.46
N LYS A 9 -33.20 26.35 -32.45
CA LYS A 9 -32.76 26.41 -31.04
C LYS A 9 -32.81 25.08 -30.26
N ARG A 10 -33.42 24.01 -30.78
CA ARG A 10 -33.61 22.74 -30.04
C ARG A 10 -32.37 21.83 -30.03
N LYS A 11 -31.54 21.86 -31.09
CA LYS A 11 -30.40 20.93 -31.28
C LYS A 11 -29.19 21.25 -30.38
N GLN A 12 -28.99 22.52 -30.03
CA GLN A 12 -27.85 22.97 -29.20
C GLN A 12 -28.04 22.66 -27.70
N ARG A 13 -29.28 22.68 -27.19
CA ARG A 13 -29.59 22.32 -25.80
C ARG A 13 -29.33 20.83 -25.50
N SER A 14 -29.57 19.94 -26.46
CA SER A 14 -29.36 18.49 -26.29
C SER A 14 -27.88 18.12 -26.12
N LYS A 15 -26.97 18.66 -26.95
CA LYS A 15 -25.53 18.42 -26.80
C LYS A 15 -24.97 19.00 -25.50
N ARG A 16 -25.46 20.16 -25.07
CA ARG A 16 -25.10 20.76 -23.78
C ARG A 16 -25.51 19.86 -22.61
N ASN A 17 -26.73 19.30 -22.63
CA ASN A 17 -27.20 18.42 -21.57
C ASN A 17 -26.41 17.09 -21.53
N ILE A 18 -26.03 16.54 -22.69
CA ILE A 18 -25.17 15.35 -22.75
C ILE A 18 -23.79 15.65 -22.15
N PHE A 19 -23.19 16.79 -22.51
CA PHE A 19 -21.91 17.22 -21.93
C PHE A 19 -22.01 17.41 -20.41
N ILE A 20 -23.07 18.10 -19.93
CA ILE A 20 -23.29 18.29 -18.49
C ILE A 20 -23.45 16.94 -17.79
N ASN A 21 -24.20 16.00 -18.35
CA ASN A 21 -24.37 14.67 -17.77
C ASN A 21 -23.04 13.90 -17.71
N ILE A 22 -22.21 13.97 -18.76
CA ILE A 22 -20.87 13.35 -18.77
C ILE A 22 -20.00 13.94 -17.66
N VAL A 23 -19.95 15.27 -17.55
CA VAL A 23 -19.17 15.95 -16.51
C VAL A 23 -19.71 15.61 -15.12
N ALA A 24 -21.03 15.62 -14.92
CA ALA A 24 -21.65 15.27 -13.65
C ALA A 24 -21.36 13.82 -13.26
N THR A 25 -21.46 12.88 -14.21
CA THR A 25 -21.10 11.47 -13.99
C THR A 25 -19.62 11.32 -13.64
N LEU A 26 -18.72 12.04 -14.32
CA LEU A 26 -17.29 12.01 -14.02
C LEU A 26 -17.01 12.57 -12.61
N LEU A 27 -17.66 13.67 -12.22
CA LEU A 27 -17.54 14.24 -10.88
C LEU A 27 -18.05 13.28 -9.80
N ILE A 28 -19.13 12.54 -10.06
CA ILE A 28 -19.60 11.49 -9.13
C ILE A 28 -18.52 10.42 -8.97
N PHE A 29 -17.88 9.95 -10.04
CA PHE A 29 -16.79 8.98 -9.94
C PHE A 29 -15.58 9.53 -9.17
N VAL A 30 -15.21 10.79 -9.40
CA VAL A 30 -14.14 11.45 -8.64
C VAL A 30 -14.49 11.54 -7.15
N ALA A 31 -15.73 11.94 -6.83
CA ALA A 31 -16.20 12.02 -5.45
C ALA A 31 -16.18 10.65 -4.76
N LEU A 32 -16.64 9.60 -5.44
CA LEU A 32 -16.56 8.22 -4.93
C LEU A 32 -15.10 7.81 -4.69
N GLY A 33 -14.20 8.10 -5.62
CA GLY A 33 -12.76 7.83 -5.46
C GLY A 33 -12.16 8.52 -4.23
N LEU A 34 -12.57 9.77 -3.96
CA LEU A 34 -12.14 10.50 -2.76
C LEU A 34 -12.73 9.93 -1.47
N ILE A 35 -14.02 9.57 -1.46
CA ILE A 35 -14.70 8.98 -0.30
C ILE A 35 -14.07 7.63 0.08
N PHE A 36 -13.68 6.83 -0.91
CA PHE A 36 -13.11 5.49 -0.71
C PHE A 36 -11.58 5.45 -0.77
N ASN A 37 -10.90 6.60 -0.71
CA ASN A 37 -9.45 6.67 -0.93
C ASN A 37 -8.65 5.75 0.03
N ALA A 38 -9.04 5.71 1.30
CA ALA A 38 -8.38 4.94 2.35
C ALA A 38 -8.65 3.44 2.20
N GLN A 39 -9.85 3.06 1.78
CA GLN A 39 -10.23 1.68 1.48
C GLN A 39 -9.44 1.15 0.28
N ILE A 40 -9.24 1.98 -0.75
CA ILE A 40 -8.40 1.66 -1.91
C ILE A 40 -6.94 1.42 -1.48
N ARG A 41 -6.38 2.34 -0.67
CA ARG A 41 -5.03 2.18 -0.10
C ARG A 41 -4.88 0.84 0.61
N ASN A 42 -5.79 0.55 1.53
CA ASN A 42 -5.77 -0.65 2.35
C ASN A 42 -5.84 -1.94 1.50
N MET A 43 -6.72 -1.95 0.49
CA MET A 43 -6.85 -3.06 -0.44
C MET A 43 -5.54 -3.31 -1.21
N ILE A 44 -4.91 -2.25 -1.73
CA ILE A 44 -3.62 -2.33 -2.43
C ILE A 44 -2.55 -2.89 -1.49
N MET A 45 -2.44 -2.35 -0.27
CA MET A 45 -1.46 -2.81 0.72
C MET A 45 -1.61 -4.31 1.00
N VAL A 46 -2.81 -4.76 1.39
CA VAL A 46 -3.07 -6.18 1.71
C VAL A 46 -2.77 -7.08 0.51
N TRP A 47 -3.17 -6.65 -0.69
CA TRP A 47 -2.88 -7.43 -1.90
C TRP A 47 -1.38 -7.59 -2.12
N HIS A 48 -0.60 -6.51 -2.03
CA HIS A 48 0.85 -6.55 -2.23
C HIS A 48 1.59 -7.27 -1.10
N THR A 49 1.23 -7.05 0.16
CA THR A 49 1.73 -7.85 1.29
C THR A 49 1.57 -9.35 1.01
N ASN A 50 0.40 -9.75 0.51
CA ASN A 50 0.13 -11.14 0.14
C ASN A 50 0.94 -11.63 -1.07
N GLN A 51 1.26 -10.76 -2.04
CA GLN A 51 2.12 -11.12 -3.18
C GLN A 51 3.57 -11.36 -2.74
N TYR A 52 4.08 -10.56 -1.80
CA TYR A 52 5.47 -10.63 -1.34
C TYR A 52 5.69 -11.61 -0.18
N GLN A 53 4.67 -12.34 0.28
CA GLN A 53 4.83 -13.34 1.34
C GLN A 53 6.02 -14.26 1.04
N VAL A 54 6.84 -14.51 2.07
CA VAL A 54 8.07 -15.30 1.94
C VAL A 54 7.83 -16.70 1.38
N SER A 55 6.66 -17.29 1.64
CA SER A 55 6.23 -18.59 1.11
C SER A 55 6.14 -18.64 -0.43
N LYS A 56 6.07 -17.48 -1.09
CA LYS A 56 5.99 -17.32 -2.55
C LYS A 56 7.34 -16.96 -3.19
N VAL A 57 8.40 -16.84 -2.40
CA VAL A 57 9.74 -16.43 -2.86
C VAL A 57 10.70 -17.62 -2.77
N SER A 58 11.45 -17.89 -3.83
CA SER A 58 12.41 -19.01 -3.83
C SER A 58 13.61 -18.72 -2.92
N LYS A 59 14.22 -19.78 -2.38
CA LYS A 59 15.44 -19.67 -1.55
C LYS A 59 16.57 -18.94 -2.27
N ASP A 60 16.74 -19.18 -3.57
CA ASP A 60 17.75 -18.51 -4.38
C ASP A 60 17.48 -17.00 -4.51
N SER A 61 16.21 -16.62 -4.69
CA SER A 61 15.81 -15.21 -4.73
C SER A 61 16.06 -14.54 -3.38
N ILE A 62 15.74 -15.21 -2.27
CA ILE A 62 16.05 -14.73 -0.90
C ILE A 62 17.55 -14.50 -0.74
N ASN A 63 18.39 -15.46 -1.14
CA ASN A 63 19.84 -15.33 -1.03
C ASN A 63 20.40 -14.21 -1.91
N LYS A 64 19.85 -13.99 -3.10
CA LYS A 64 20.20 -12.84 -3.96
C LYS A 64 19.76 -11.51 -3.32
N ASN A 65 18.53 -11.46 -2.80
CA ASN A 65 17.95 -10.26 -2.18
C ASN A 65 18.71 -9.82 -0.92
N LYS A 66 19.34 -10.75 -0.19
CA LYS A 66 20.24 -10.43 0.94
C LYS A 66 21.41 -9.53 0.54
N ASN A 67 21.77 -9.46 -0.75
CA ASN A 67 22.83 -8.61 -1.27
C ASN A 67 22.30 -7.39 -2.02
N ALA A 68 20.99 -7.12 -1.99
CA ALA A 68 20.42 -5.96 -2.67
C ALA A 68 20.89 -4.65 -2.02
N GLU A 69 21.31 -3.71 -2.86
CA GLU A 69 21.66 -2.35 -2.43
C GLU A 69 20.38 -1.59 -2.08
N THR A 70 20.23 -1.21 -0.81
CA THR A 70 19.04 -0.55 -0.26
C THR A 70 19.46 0.47 0.80
N SER A 71 18.57 1.42 1.11
CA SER A 71 18.82 2.38 2.18
C SER A 71 18.55 1.76 3.55
N PHE A 72 19.34 2.12 4.55
CA PHE A 72 19.08 1.80 5.97
C PHE A 72 18.88 3.08 6.81
N ASP A 73 18.70 4.22 6.15
CA ASP A 73 18.49 5.51 6.80
C ASP A 73 17.02 5.71 7.16
N PHE A 74 16.71 5.48 8.43
CA PHE A 74 15.35 5.64 8.97
C PHE A 74 14.82 7.07 8.81
N ASN A 75 15.69 8.09 8.74
CA ASN A 75 15.24 9.49 8.59
C ASN A 75 14.67 9.78 7.19
N LYS A 76 14.90 8.90 6.21
CA LYS A 76 14.35 9.02 4.86
C LYS A 76 13.00 8.30 4.70
N VAL A 77 12.52 7.64 5.75
CA VAL A 77 11.22 6.97 5.74
C VAL A 77 10.11 8.04 5.79
N GLU A 78 9.26 8.03 4.78
CA GLU A 78 8.13 8.93 4.65
C GLU A 78 6.90 8.37 5.35
N SER A 79 5.98 9.25 5.74
CA SER A 79 4.71 8.81 6.31
C SER A 79 3.84 8.10 5.28
N LEU A 80 3.10 7.08 5.72
CA LEU A 80 2.20 6.32 4.87
C LEU A 80 1.02 7.17 4.40
N SER A 81 0.86 7.35 3.08
CA SER A 81 -0.29 8.00 2.45
C SER A 81 -0.90 7.16 1.33
N THR A 82 -2.15 7.44 0.94
CA THR A 82 -2.81 6.74 -0.17
C THR A 82 -2.07 6.97 -1.49
N GLU A 83 -1.66 8.21 -1.73
CA GLU A 83 -0.90 8.62 -2.92
C GLU A 83 0.45 7.90 -2.97
N ALA A 84 1.15 7.81 -1.85
CA ALA A 84 2.43 7.13 -1.76
C ALA A 84 2.33 5.63 -2.06
N VAL A 85 1.31 4.95 -1.52
CA VAL A 85 1.02 3.53 -1.81
C VAL A 85 0.70 3.31 -3.28
N ILE A 86 -0.17 4.14 -3.86
CA ILE A 86 -0.52 4.06 -5.28
C ILE A 86 0.75 4.30 -6.12
N ASN A 87 1.52 5.35 -5.84
CA ASN A 87 2.75 5.66 -6.57
C ASN A 87 3.78 4.52 -6.48
N ALA A 88 3.93 3.88 -5.32
CA ALA A 88 4.81 2.73 -5.14
C ALA A 88 4.37 1.55 -6.01
N GLN A 89 3.06 1.31 -6.16
CA GLN A 89 2.53 0.30 -7.07
C GLN A 89 2.90 0.58 -8.53
N TRP A 90 2.81 1.83 -9.00
CA TRP A 90 3.15 2.19 -10.38
C TRP A 90 4.63 2.06 -10.72
N LYS A 91 5.52 2.18 -9.73
CA LYS A 91 6.98 2.12 -9.94
C LYS A 91 7.51 0.71 -10.24
N ALA A 92 6.66 -0.32 -10.28
CA ALA A 92 7.00 -1.70 -10.65
C ALA A 92 8.25 -2.26 -9.94
N GLN A 93 8.48 -1.84 -8.69
CA GLN A 93 9.69 -2.18 -7.97
C GLN A 93 9.62 -3.63 -7.47
N GLN A 94 10.60 -4.45 -7.86
CA GLN A 94 10.81 -5.74 -7.22
C GLN A 94 11.45 -5.48 -5.85
N LEU A 95 10.70 -5.74 -4.78
CA LEU A 95 11.17 -5.53 -3.43
C LEU A 95 11.99 -6.74 -2.95
N PRO A 96 13.17 -6.51 -2.32
CA PRO A 96 14.07 -7.59 -1.94
C PRO A 96 13.57 -8.31 -0.69
N VAL A 97 12.62 -9.24 -0.86
CA VAL A 97 12.13 -10.11 0.22
C VAL A 97 13.26 -11.04 0.66
N ILE A 98 13.54 -11.07 1.96
CA ILE A 98 14.61 -11.88 2.58
C ILE A 98 14.11 -12.79 3.71
N GLY A 99 12.84 -12.66 4.10
CA GLY A 99 12.24 -13.43 5.19
C GLY A 99 10.76 -13.10 5.37
N GLY A 100 10.16 -13.61 6.44
CA GLY A 100 8.82 -13.25 6.90
C GLY A 100 8.79 -13.11 8.41
N ILE A 101 7.83 -12.38 8.95
CA ILE A 101 7.58 -12.26 10.39
C ILE A 101 6.12 -12.58 10.65
N SER A 102 5.85 -13.43 11.64
CA SER A 102 4.51 -13.80 12.04
C SER A 102 4.36 -13.74 13.56
N ILE A 103 3.28 -13.09 14.01
CA ILE A 103 2.79 -13.12 15.40
C ILE A 103 1.30 -13.51 15.31
N PRO A 104 0.98 -14.82 15.39
CA PRO A 104 -0.36 -15.34 15.18
C PRO A 104 -1.42 -14.76 16.13
N GLU A 105 -1.05 -14.49 17.38
CA GLU A 105 -1.92 -14.02 18.47
C GLU A 105 -2.57 -12.67 18.12
N VAL A 106 -1.85 -11.83 17.40
CA VAL A 106 -2.34 -10.54 16.89
C VAL A 106 -2.69 -10.58 15.40
N SER A 107 -2.72 -11.79 14.80
CA SER A 107 -3.00 -12.03 13.38
C SER A 107 -2.08 -11.26 12.42
N MET A 108 -0.80 -11.11 12.80
CA MET A 108 0.19 -10.42 11.98
C MET A 108 1.04 -11.43 11.22
N ASN A 109 1.13 -11.26 9.90
CA ASN A 109 2.02 -12.03 9.02
C ASN A 109 2.50 -11.13 7.88
N LEU A 110 3.77 -10.77 7.87
CA LEU A 110 4.35 -9.80 6.94
C LEU A 110 5.62 -10.34 6.28
N PRO A 111 5.90 -9.98 5.02
CA PRO A 111 7.23 -10.19 4.46
C PRO A 111 8.25 -9.26 5.12
N ILE A 112 9.50 -9.72 5.20
CA ILE A 112 10.65 -8.92 5.59
C ILE A 112 11.45 -8.57 4.33
N PHE A 113 11.65 -7.28 4.10
CA PHE A 113 12.48 -6.72 3.05
C PHE A 113 13.85 -6.30 3.58
N LYS A 114 14.87 -6.37 2.73
CA LYS A 114 16.17 -5.77 3.04
C LYS A 114 16.06 -4.25 2.96
N GLY A 115 16.46 -3.56 4.03
CA GLY A 115 16.52 -2.10 4.12
C GLY A 115 15.19 -1.43 4.50
N LEU A 116 15.20 -0.10 4.43
CA LEU A 116 14.15 0.84 4.86
C LEU A 116 13.61 1.66 3.67
N ASP A 117 13.45 1.02 2.51
CA ASP A 117 12.82 1.66 1.37
C ASP A 117 11.31 1.85 1.63
N ASN A 118 10.81 3.05 1.33
CA ASN A 118 9.40 3.43 1.55
C ASN A 118 8.41 2.40 0.97
N ALA A 119 8.63 1.96 -0.26
CA ALA A 119 7.76 0.96 -0.90
C ALA A 119 7.73 -0.38 -0.15
N GLY A 120 8.85 -0.81 0.45
CA GLY A 120 8.90 -2.01 1.29
C GLY A 120 8.08 -1.84 2.57
N LEU A 121 8.23 -0.70 3.23
CA LEU A 121 7.55 -0.40 4.49
C LEU A 121 6.03 -0.23 4.32
N TYR A 122 5.54 0.06 3.11
CA TYR A 122 4.11 0.09 2.80
C TYR A 122 3.47 -1.30 2.73
N TYR A 123 4.25 -2.36 2.51
CA TYR A 123 3.76 -3.72 2.27
C TYR A 123 4.25 -4.75 3.30
N GLY A 124 5.16 -4.39 4.19
CA GLY A 124 5.73 -5.31 5.17
C GLY A 124 6.71 -4.64 6.11
N ALA A 125 7.67 -5.41 6.59
CA ALA A 125 8.72 -4.95 7.50
C ALA A 125 10.06 -4.82 6.78
N GLY A 126 10.87 -3.82 7.15
CA GLY A 126 12.22 -3.59 6.64
C GLY A 126 13.27 -3.82 7.70
N THR A 127 14.45 -4.34 7.32
CA THR A 127 15.57 -4.49 8.25
C THR A 127 16.26 -3.17 8.53
N MET A 128 16.50 -2.86 9.81
CA MET A 128 17.08 -1.58 10.22
C MET A 128 18.61 -1.50 10.07
N LYS A 129 19.30 -2.64 9.96
CA LYS A 129 20.76 -2.71 9.83
C LYS A 129 21.15 -3.56 8.63
N GLU A 130 22.23 -3.19 7.96
CA GLU A 130 22.67 -3.88 6.75
C GLU A 130 23.18 -5.31 7.01
N THR A 131 23.89 -5.50 8.11
CA THR A 131 24.63 -6.74 8.43
C THR A 131 23.90 -7.65 9.42
N GLN A 132 22.63 -7.37 9.75
CA GLN A 132 21.88 -8.18 10.70
C GLN A 132 21.59 -9.59 10.16
N GLN A 133 21.71 -10.60 11.03
CA GLN A 133 21.45 -11.99 10.71
C GLN A 133 20.35 -12.54 11.62
N MET A 134 19.39 -13.23 11.01
CA MET A 134 18.29 -13.86 11.72
C MET A 134 18.81 -14.94 12.68
N GLY A 135 18.29 -14.98 13.90
CA GLY A 135 18.78 -15.87 14.96
C GLY A 135 20.11 -15.45 15.61
N GLN A 136 20.68 -14.30 15.26
CA GLN A 136 21.94 -13.81 15.83
C GLN A 136 21.83 -12.36 16.31
N GLY A 137 22.23 -12.12 17.56
CA GLY A 137 22.22 -10.78 18.15
C GLY A 137 20.84 -10.12 18.10
N ASN A 138 20.81 -8.79 17.98
CA ASN A 138 19.57 -8.04 17.86
C ASN A 138 19.16 -7.85 16.38
N TYR A 139 18.15 -8.59 15.93
CA TYR A 139 17.57 -8.46 14.59
C TYR A 139 16.40 -7.46 14.60
N ALA A 140 16.69 -6.21 14.23
CA ALA A 140 15.73 -5.11 14.32
C ALA A 140 14.93 -4.92 13.02
N LEU A 141 13.62 -4.73 13.15
CA LEU A 141 12.67 -4.54 12.05
C LEU A 141 11.88 -3.25 12.25
N ALA A 142 11.54 -2.58 11.16
CA ALA A 142 10.66 -1.42 11.14
C ALA A 142 9.49 -1.65 10.17
N SER A 143 8.31 -1.12 10.51
CA SER A 143 7.14 -1.05 9.64
C SER A 143 6.24 0.10 10.10
N HIS A 144 5.25 0.49 9.29
CA HIS A 144 4.34 1.55 9.68
C HIS A 144 3.26 1.08 10.66
N HIS A 145 2.84 2.02 11.50
CA HIS A 145 1.61 1.97 12.28
C HIS A 145 0.52 2.79 11.57
N VAL A 146 -0.66 2.21 11.33
CA VAL A 146 -1.74 2.81 10.55
C VAL A 146 -2.87 3.25 11.49
N PHE A 147 -3.31 4.51 11.37
CA PHE A 147 -4.36 5.09 12.21
C PHE A 147 -5.62 5.48 11.41
N GLY A 148 -6.73 5.67 12.12
CA GLY A 148 -7.83 6.55 11.69
C GLY A 148 -8.91 5.94 10.79
N ILE A 149 -8.91 4.63 10.52
CA ILE A 149 -9.92 3.97 9.66
C ILE A 149 -10.20 2.52 10.09
N THR A 150 -11.37 2.00 9.69
CA THR A 150 -11.75 0.59 9.89
C THR A 150 -10.73 -0.36 9.27
N GLY A 151 -10.20 -1.29 10.07
CA GLY A 151 -9.21 -2.29 9.64
C GLY A 151 -7.75 -1.85 9.76
N ALA A 152 -7.47 -0.57 10.06
CA ALA A 152 -6.09 -0.07 10.24
C ALA A 152 -5.34 -0.79 11.36
N SER A 153 -6.03 -1.12 12.46
CA SER A 153 -5.47 -1.83 13.61
C SER A 153 -4.92 -3.23 13.30
N ASN A 154 -5.20 -3.76 12.11
CA ASN A 154 -4.77 -5.08 11.66
C ASN A 154 -3.70 -5.01 10.55
N MET A 155 -3.22 -3.82 10.21
CA MET A 155 -2.29 -3.61 9.11
C MET A 155 -0.87 -3.39 9.59
N LEU A 156 0.10 -3.97 8.89
CA LEU A 156 1.53 -3.77 9.16
C LEU A 156 1.84 -4.00 10.65
N PHE A 157 2.54 -3.08 11.33
CA PHE A 157 2.84 -3.18 12.77
C PHE A 157 1.74 -2.59 13.67
N SER A 158 0.59 -2.20 13.13
CA SER A 158 -0.56 -1.75 13.94
C SER A 158 -1.11 -2.79 14.94
N PRO A 159 -1.02 -4.11 14.69
CA PRO A 159 -1.39 -5.11 15.68
C PRO A 159 -0.51 -5.13 16.93
N LEU A 160 0.71 -4.57 16.89
CA LEU A 160 1.64 -4.59 18.03
C LEU A 160 1.12 -3.81 19.24
N ASP A 161 0.19 -2.88 19.06
CA ASP A 161 -0.54 -2.21 20.16
C ASP A 161 -1.25 -3.20 21.09
N ARG A 162 -1.54 -4.41 20.60
CA ARG A 162 -2.23 -5.48 21.34
C ARG A 162 -1.31 -6.64 21.71
N ALA A 163 -0.04 -6.60 21.30
CA ALA A 163 0.91 -7.66 21.59
C ALA A 163 1.22 -7.69 23.09
N LYS A 164 1.39 -8.89 23.62
CA LYS A 164 1.72 -9.12 25.02
C LYS A 164 3.12 -9.70 25.15
N ALA A 165 3.69 -9.59 26.35
CA ALA A 165 4.89 -10.34 26.68
C ALA A 165 4.62 -11.85 26.51
N ASP A 166 5.66 -12.58 26.12
CA ASP A 166 5.66 -14.05 25.98
C ASP A 166 4.77 -14.62 24.86
N GLU A 167 4.29 -13.80 23.93
CA GLU A 167 3.68 -14.29 22.68
C GLU A 167 4.75 -14.80 21.70
N ASP A 168 4.40 -15.86 20.95
CA ASP A 168 5.34 -16.50 20.03
C ASP A 168 5.63 -15.61 18.80
N LEU A 169 6.91 -15.39 18.54
CA LEU A 169 7.40 -14.65 17.38
C LEU A 169 8.14 -15.58 16.43
N TYR A 170 7.59 -15.78 15.23
CA TYR A 170 8.21 -16.55 14.17
C TYR A 170 8.85 -15.60 13.14
N HIS A 171 10.13 -15.80 12.84
CA HIS A 171 10.86 -15.01 11.85
C HIS A 171 11.85 -15.88 11.08
#